data_AF-A0A6A3LH12-F1
#
_entry.id   AF-A0A6A3LH12-F1
#
_cell.length_a   1.000
_cell.length_b   1.000
_cell.length_c   1.000
_cell.angle_alpha   90.00
_cell.angle_beta   90.00
_cell.angle_gamma   90.00
#
_symmetry.space_group_name_H-M   'P 1'
#
loop_
_entity.id
_entity.type
_entity.pdbx_description
1 polymer ?
#
loop_
_entity_poly.entity_id
_entity_poly.type
_entity_poly.pdbx_seq_one_letter_code
_entity_poly.pdbx_strand_id
1 'polypeptide(L)'
;MASPSPSPRSHRETLVVSAEELLHPLEARVFQLSQELTQTDPQVPALSDDEVITKLNMIAETLEEVETNFRKERSSPYRRDGHLIGNLLQVLEQNEDFYPMLEGKLSDLSMNRVKAATCRLLLATVPVNSRAIVRMLDDDEEMLERVCGFATDADPGLRCYATGLLSVGLRDRSVADTVVNNDTPVKLLKRARMYATKLEKERQQAVKFIQDHLRLASSRHKKTAGGGGNTSTKASTPQRSLKRKHSDIANRTPAHGNDHGEITDATASMETEEEEEEPAATVTMQQSWPISGGDEDVLGAFEDGSIVMPSPEHHEEDFKRLVMLELLYTLDCLGSMGEYLEIFAPALKEDIIGTVITFLHSKNPAVISHTMTLTSHFLAHKKFSFSLAEAGGVDLLFTLLSALL
;
A
#
# COMPACT_ATOMS: atom_id res chain seq x y z
N MET A 1 52.44 42.70 -51.11
CA MET A 1 51.86 41.76 -52.09
C MET A 1 52.05 40.35 -51.57
N ALA A 2 50.97 39.57 -51.62
CA ALA A 2 50.73 38.37 -50.83
C ALA A 2 51.54 37.14 -51.25
N SER A 3 51.81 36.25 -50.30
CA SER A 3 52.17 34.86 -50.53
C SER A 3 51.28 33.99 -49.63
N PRO A 4 50.40 33.13 -50.17
CA PRO A 4 49.64 32.20 -49.36
C PRO A 4 50.41 30.89 -49.16
N SER A 5 50.52 30.49 -47.90
CA SER A 5 51.08 29.23 -47.42
C SER A 5 50.16 28.04 -47.71
N PRO A 6 50.70 26.85 -48.05
CA PRO A 6 49.91 25.64 -48.21
C PRO A 6 49.63 24.98 -46.85
N SER A 7 48.38 24.60 -46.63
CA SER A 7 47.91 23.76 -45.53
C SER A 7 48.41 22.31 -45.64
N PRO A 8 48.92 21.69 -44.57
CA PRO A 8 49.03 20.24 -44.51
C PRO A 8 47.77 19.64 -43.86
N ARG A 9 47.15 18.71 -44.59
CA ARG A 9 46.06 17.86 -44.13
C ARG A 9 46.55 17.02 -42.93
N SER A 10 45.93 17.20 -41.77
CA SER A 10 46.06 16.29 -40.63
C SER A 10 45.17 15.08 -40.87
N HIS A 11 45.80 13.90 -40.89
CA HIS A 11 45.13 12.61 -40.86
C HIS A 11 44.15 12.56 -39.69
N ARG A 12 42.85 12.52 -39.98
CA ARG A 12 41.85 12.06 -39.03
C ARG A 12 41.92 10.55 -39.07
N GLU A 13 42.60 9.94 -38.09
CA GLU A 13 42.44 8.53 -37.80
C GLU A 13 40.95 8.29 -37.55
N THR A 14 40.30 7.67 -38.53
CA THR A 14 38.98 7.12 -38.38
C THR A 14 39.14 5.94 -37.43
N LEU A 15 38.98 6.20 -36.12
CA LEU A 15 38.62 5.17 -35.16
C LEU A 15 37.29 4.61 -35.64
N VAL A 16 37.37 3.54 -36.41
CA VAL A 16 36.25 2.62 -36.63
C VAL A 16 36.07 1.92 -35.30
N VAL A 17 35.34 2.57 -34.38
CA VAL A 17 34.76 1.88 -33.24
C VAL A 17 33.72 0.96 -33.86
N SER A 18 33.95 -0.36 -33.77
CA SER A 18 32.95 -1.36 -34.14
C SER A 18 31.64 -1.01 -33.43
N ALA A 19 30.52 -1.12 -34.13
CA ALA A 19 29.19 -0.88 -33.59
C ALA A 19 28.76 -1.91 -32.52
N GLU A 20 29.66 -2.81 -32.11
CA GLU A 20 29.65 -3.45 -30.80
C GLU A 20 30.13 -2.45 -29.73
N GLU A 21 29.37 -1.37 -29.55
CA GLU A 21 29.45 -0.57 -28.33
C GLU A 21 29.27 -1.51 -27.15
N LEU A 22 30.20 -1.44 -26.19
CA LEU A 22 30.27 -2.27 -24.98
C LEU A 22 28.91 -2.31 -24.26
N LEU A 23 28.06 -3.27 -24.61
CA LEU A 23 26.85 -3.62 -23.88
C LEU A 23 27.24 -3.78 -22.42
N HIS A 24 26.55 -3.04 -21.55
CA HIS A 24 26.83 -3.10 -20.12
C HIS A 24 26.68 -4.57 -19.66
N PRO A 25 27.57 -5.13 -18.82
CA PRO A 25 27.51 -6.55 -18.45
C PRO A 25 26.15 -6.97 -17.85
N LEU A 26 25.48 -6.05 -17.15
CA LEU A 26 24.12 -6.25 -16.64
C LEU A 26 23.07 -6.36 -17.75
N GLU A 27 23.19 -5.58 -18.83
CA GLU A 27 22.28 -5.67 -19.98
C GLU A 27 22.42 -7.03 -20.68
N ALA A 28 23.65 -7.49 -20.90
CA ALA A 28 23.91 -8.82 -21.46
C ALA A 28 23.36 -9.94 -20.55
N ARG A 29 23.52 -9.82 -19.22
CA ARG A 29 23.00 -10.79 -18.25
C ARG A 29 21.46 -10.82 -18.23
N VAL A 30 20.81 -9.66 -18.18
CA VAL A 30 19.33 -9.57 -18.20
C VAL A 30 18.78 -10.11 -19.51
N PHE A 31 19.42 -9.81 -20.64
CA PHE A 31 19.07 -10.37 -21.94
C PHE A 31 19.16 -11.91 -21.94
N GLN A 32 20.28 -12.47 -21.46
CA GLN A 32 20.44 -13.92 -21.39
C GLN A 32 19.37 -14.56 -20.50
N LEU A 33 19.13 -14.02 -19.30
CA LEU A 33 18.14 -14.55 -18.37
C LEU A 33 16.72 -14.48 -18.94
N SER A 34 16.38 -13.40 -19.64
CA SER A 34 15.06 -13.27 -20.27
C SER A 34 14.86 -14.31 -21.37
N GLN A 35 15.88 -14.55 -22.21
CA GLN A 35 15.84 -15.57 -23.27
C GLN A 35 15.74 -16.99 -22.71
N GLU A 36 16.47 -17.29 -21.62
CA GLU A 36 16.39 -18.60 -20.96
C GLU A 36 15.01 -18.85 -20.34
N LEU A 37 14.37 -17.82 -19.79
CA LEU A 37 13.04 -17.91 -19.19
C LEU A 37 11.91 -18.07 -20.24
N THR A 38 12.08 -17.53 -21.44
CA THR A 38 11.09 -17.59 -22.52
C THR A 38 11.40 -18.69 -23.56
N GLN A 39 12.40 -19.52 -23.32
CA GLN A 39 12.77 -20.60 -24.24
C GLN A 39 11.64 -21.62 -24.37
N THR A 40 11.26 -21.92 -25.62
CA THR A 40 10.18 -22.87 -25.95
C THR A 40 10.65 -24.04 -26.83
N ASP A 41 11.93 -24.11 -27.19
CA ASP A 41 12.49 -25.21 -27.98
C ASP A 41 12.31 -26.55 -27.26
N PRO A 42 11.55 -27.51 -27.85
CA PRO A 42 11.34 -28.84 -27.26
C PRO A 42 12.62 -29.66 -27.07
N GLN A 43 13.72 -29.29 -27.74
CA GLN A 43 15.02 -29.95 -27.59
C GLN A 43 15.79 -29.47 -26.36
N VAL A 44 15.41 -28.32 -25.79
CA VAL A 44 16.02 -27.79 -24.56
C VAL A 44 15.19 -28.27 -23.37
N PRO A 45 15.81 -28.91 -22.35
CA PRO A 45 15.10 -29.28 -21.14
C PRO A 45 14.40 -28.08 -20.51
N ALA A 46 13.12 -28.24 -20.15
CA ALA A 46 12.40 -27.22 -19.42
C ALA A 46 13.09 -26.93 -18.08
N LEU A 47 13.14 -25.66 -17.70
CA LEU A 47 13.67 -25.25 -16.40
C LEU A 47 12.84 -25.87 -15.28
N SER A 48 13.52 -26.34 -14.24
CA SER A 48 12.88 -26.67 -12.97
C SER A 48 12.33 -25.39 -12.31
N ASP A 49 11.35 -25.54 -11.43
CA ASP A 49 10.77 -24.39 -10.75
C ASP A 49 11.80 -23.60 -9.92
N ASP A 50 12.77 -24.28 -9.29
CA ASP A 50 13.84 -23.61 -8.53
C ASP A 50 14.75 -22.78 -9.45
N GLU A 51 15.03 -23.26 -10.67
CA GLU A 51 15.77 -22.49 -11.67
C GLU A 51 14.98 -21.29 -12.17
N VAL A 52 13.66 -21.43 -12.37
CA VAL A 52 12.77 -20.31 -12.72
C VAL A 52 12.78 -19.27 -11.61
N ILE A 53 12.57 -19.67 -10.35
CA ILE A 53 12.60 -18.78 -9.17
C ILE A 53 13.93 -18.03 -9.09
N THR A 54 15.04 -18.73 -9.27
CA THR A 54 16.39 -18.15 -9.20
C THR A 54 16.56 -17.08 -10.28
N LYS A 55 16.26 -17.41 -11.54
CA LYS A 55 16.41 -16.48 -12.67
C LYS A 55 15.50 -15.26 -12.55
N LEU A 56 14.23 -15.45 -12.14
CA LEU A 56 13.29 -14.33 -11.92
C LEU A 56 13.82 -13.36 -10.85
N ASN A 57 14.26 -13.89 -9.71
CA ASN A 57 14.80 -13.05 -8.63
C ASN A 57 16.12 -12.38 -9.02
N MET A 58 16.99 -13.03 -9.81
CA MET A 58 18.22 -12.40 -10.32
C MET A 58 17.94 -11.17 -11.18
N ILE A 59 16.92 -11.23 -12.05
CA ILE A 59 16.50 -10.05 -12.83
C ILE A 59 15.92 -9.00 -11.89
N ALA A 60 15.04 -9.38 -10.96
CA ALA A 60 14.40 -8.45 -10.04
C ALA A 60 15.42 -7.69 -9.18
N GLU A 61 16.37 -8.40 -8.58
CA GLU A 61 17.46 -7.81 -7.77
C GLU A 61 18.31 -6.86 -8.60
N THR A 62 18.66 -7.25 -9.83
CA THR A 62 19.42 -6.38 -10.75
C THR A 62 18.67 -5.06 -11.02
N LEU A 63 17.38 -5.13 -11.31
CA LEU A 63 16.55 -3.94 -11.56
C LEU A 63 16.41 -3.07 -10.29
N GLU A 64 16.15 -3.70 -9.14
CA GLU A 64 16.01 -3.01 -7.84
C GLU A 64 17.29 -2.28 -7.42
N GLU A 65 18.47 -2.91 -7.60
CA GLU A 65 19.75 -2.31 -7.27
C GLU A 65 20.07 -1.12 -8.18
N VAL A 66 19.90 -1.29 -9.49
CA VAL A 66 20.17 -0.22 -10.47
C VAL A 66 19.18 0.94 -10.30
N GLU A 67 17.89 0.68 -10.03
CA GLU A 67 16.89 1.71 -9.70
C GLU A 67 17.25 2.45 -8.40
N THR A 68 17.74 1.73 -7.39
CA THR A 68 18.19 2.34 -6.13
C THR A 68 19.36 3.29 -6.36
N ASN A 69 20.33 2.89 -7.18
CA ASN A 69 21.48 3.72 -7.53
C ASN A 69 21.07 4.94 -8.36
N PHE A 70 20.18 4.75 -9.34
CA PHE A 70 19.62 5.84 -10.15
C PHE A 70 18.93 6.92 -9.30
N ARG A 71 18.16 6.53 -8.27
CA ARG A 71 17.52 7.48 -7.34
C ARG A 71 18.52 8.26 -6.49
N LYS A 72 19.64 7.64 -6.08
CA LYS A 72 20.69 8.28 -5.26
C LYS A 72 21.43 9.37 -6.04
N GLU A 73 21.62 9.19 -7.34
CA GLU A 73 22.26 10.17 -8.22
C GLU A 73 21.44 11.46 -8.38
N ARG A 74 20.24 11.55 -7.77
CA ARG A 74 19.29 12.66 -7.92
C ARG A 74 18.93 12.94 -9.37
N SER A 75 19.07 11.93 -10.23
CA SER A 75 18.61 11.94 -11.60
C SER A 75 17.10 12.17 -11.63
N SER A 76 16.62 12.92 -12.63
CA SER A 76 15.18 13.17 -12.75
C SER A 76 14.46 11.83 -12.91
N PRO A 77 13.45 11.50 -12.08
CA PRO A 77 12.79 10.20 -12.09
C PRO A 77 12.11 9.88 -13.44
N TYR A 78 11.90 10.90 -14.27
CA TYR A 78 11.24 10.80 -15.58
C TYR A 78 12.22 10.70 -16.76
N ARG A 79 13.52 10.97 -16.54
CA ARG A 79 14.56 10.93 -17.58
C ARG A 79 15.35 9.64 -17.41
N ARG A 80 14.79 8.52 -17.88
CA ARG A 80 15.47 7.21 -17.81
C ARG A 80 16.25 6.87 -19.08
N ASP A 81 15.96 7.55 -20.19
CA ASP A 81 16.69 7.39 -21.44
C ASP A 81 18.18 7.66 -21.23
N GLY A 82 19.02 6.72 -21.66
CA GLY A 82 20.48 6.79 -21.51
C GLY A 82 21.00 6.46 -20.10
N HIS A 83 20.12 6.09 -19.15
CA HIS A 83 20.52 5.50 -17.89
C HIS A 83 20.38 3.97 -17.93
N LEU A 84 21.23 3.29 -17.18
CA LEU A 84 21.27 1.82 -17.18
C LEU A 84 19.91 1.18 -16.87
N ILE A 85 19.13 1.73 -15.92
CA ILE A 85 17.79 1.22 -15.62
C ILE A 85 16.85 1.26 -16.84
N GLY A 86 16.94 2.31 -17.66
CA GLY A 86 16.16 2.43 -18.89
C GLY A 86 16.56 1.36 -19.90
N ASN A 87 17.86 1.15 -20.09
CA ASN A 87 18.38 0.13 -21.01
C ASN A 87 17.98 -1.28 -20.58
N LEU A 88 18.08 -1.62 -19.28
CA LEU A 88 17.69 -2.94 -18.77
C LEU A 88 16.21 -3.24 -19.00
N LEU A 89 15.34 -2.25 -18.81
CA LEU A 89 13.91 -2.40 -19.05
C LEU A 89 13.62 -2.51 -20.56
N GLN A 90 14.35 -1.78 -21.41
CA GLN A 90 14.27 -1.93 -22.85
C GLN A 90 14.70 -3.33 -23.32
N VAL A 91 15.73 -3.92 -22.72
CA VAL A 91 16.16 -5.30 -23.00
C VAL A 91 15.03 -6.31 -22.70
N LEU A 92 14.27 -6.11 -21.63
CA LEU A 92 13.12 -6.96 -21.32
C LEU A 92 11.97 -6.75 -22.31
N GLU A 93 11.67 -5.49 -22.68
CA GLU A 93 10.63 -5.15 -23.66
C GLU A 93 10.94 -5.69 -25.08
N GLN A 94 12.21 -5.82 -25.45
CA GLN A 94 12.62 -6.41 -26.74
C GLN A 94 12.30 -7.91 -26.84
N ASN A 95 12.10 -8.60 -25.71
CA ASN A 95 11.65 -9.98 -25.69
C ASN A 95 10.11 -10.01 -25.57
N GLU A 96 9.42 -10.10 -26.71
CA GLU A 96 7.96 -10.01 -26.79
C GLU A 96 7.24 -11.10 -25.96
N ASP A 97 7.87 -12.26 -25.77
CA ASP A 97 7.32 -13.38 -24.99
C ASP A 97 7.52 -13.22 -23.47
N PHE A 98 8.31 -12.25 -23.03
CA PHE A 98 8.71 -12.12 -21.64
C PHE A 98 7.53 -11.81 -20.71
N TYR A 99 6.76 -10.75 -20.99
CA TYR A 99 5.61 -10.40 -20.18
C TYR A 99 4.46 -11.43 -20.26
N PRO A 100 4.08 -11.96 -21.44
CA PRO A 100 3.16 -13.09 -21.53
C PRO A 100 3.59 -14.30 -20.70
N MET A 101 4.90 -14.61 -20.65
CA MET A 101 5.43 -15.68 -19.81
C MET A 101 5.21 -15.38 -18.32
N LEU A 102 5.50 -14.15 -17.87
CA LEU A 102 5.25 -13.75 -16.48
C LEU A 102 3.77 -13.87 -16.11
N GLU A 103 2.86 -13.38 -16.96
CA GLU A 103 1.41 -13.53 -16.77
C GLU A 103 1.00 -15.00 -16.65
N GLY A 104 1.54 -15.86 -17.52
CA GLY A 104 1.33 -17.31 -17.47
C GLY A 104 1.79 -17.95 -16.15
N LYS A 105 2.88 -17.44 -15.54
CA LYS A 105 3.37 -17.90 -14.22
C LYS A 105 2.50 -17.45 -13.04
N LEU A 106 1.55 -16.54 -13.24
CA LEU A 106 0.57 -16.17 -12.20
C LEU A 106 -0.68 -17.08 -12.20
N SER A 107 -0.77 -18.03 -13.14
CA SER A 107 -1.87 -19.01 -13.19
C SER A 107 -1.87 -20.00 -12.02
N ASP A 108 -3.01 -20.64 -11.78
CA ASP A 108 -3.20 -21.56 -10.63
C ASP A 108 -2.27 -22.77 -10.61
N LEU A 109 -1.77 -23.19 -11.76
CA LEU A 109 -0.86 -24.34 -11.90
C LEU A 109 0.54 -24.07 -11.35
N SER A 110 0.93 -22.81 -11.19
CA SER A 110 2.27 -22.45 -10.73
C SER A 110 2.39 -22.50 -9.21
N MET A 111 3.55 -22.92 -8.70
CA MET A 111 3.82 -22.91 -7.27
C MET A 111 3.84 -21.49 -6.69
N ASN A 112 3.45 -21.31 -5.44
CA ASN A 112 3.42 -20.00 -4.79
C ASN A 112 4.79 -19.29 -4.79
N ARG A 113 5.90 -20.02 -4.67
CA ARG A 113 7.25 -19.42 -4.75
C ARG A 113 7.57 -18.87 -6.14
N VAL A 114 7.12 -19.54 -7.19
CA VAL A 114 7.22 -19.04 -8.58
C VAL A 114 6.39 -17.78 -8.73
N LYS A 115 5.11 -17.81 -8.28
CA LYS A 115 4.22 -16.64 -8.30
C LYS A 115 4.83 -15.46 -7.53
N ALA A 116 5.44 -15.70 -6.36
CA ALA A 116 6.08 -14.66 -5.56
C ALA A 116 7.25 -14.00 -6.29
N ALA A 117 8.14 -14.80 -6.89
CA ALA A 117 9.27 -14.31 -7.68
C ALA A 117 8.78 -13.52 -8.91
N THR A 118 7.73 -13.99 -9.58
CA THR A 118 7.07 -13.28 -10.69
C THR A 118 6.50 -11.94 -10.25
N CYS A 119 5.76 -11.90 -9.14
CA CYS A 119 5.20 -10.66 -8.60
C CYS A 119 6.29 -9.65 -8.25
N ARG A 120 7.40 -10.10 -7.63
CA ARG A 120 8.55 -9.24 -7.34
C ARG A 120 9.18 -8.68 -8.60
N LEU A 121 9.38 -9.51 -9.62
CA LEU A 121 9.96 -9.06 -10.88
C LEU A 121 9.07 -8.03 -11.59
N LEU A 122 7.77 -8.28 -11.65
CA LEU A 122 6.81 -7.29 -12.16
C LEU A 122 6.89 -5.98 -11.37
N LEU A 123 6.94 -6.05 -10.04
CA LEU A 123 7.15 -4.87 -9.18
C LEU A 123 8.46 -4.12 -9.49
N ALA A 124 9.54 -4.83 -9.76
CA ALA A 124 10.83 -4.22 -10.13
C ALA A 124 10.75 -3.47 -11.47
N THR A 125 9.81 -3.82 -12.36
CA THR A 125 9.56 -3.10 -13.61
C THR A 125 8.64 -1.88 -13.49
N VAL A 126 7.92 -1.73 -12.36
CA VAL A 126 6.93 -0.64 -12.13
C VAL A 126 7.42 0.77 -12.48
N PRO A 127 8.70 1.16 -12.22
CA PRO A 127 9.17 2.48 -12.58
C PRO A 127 8.79 2.90 -14.01
N VAL A 128 8.89 1.98 -15.00
CA VAL A 128 8.50 2.21 -16.40
C VAL A 128 7.18 1.52 -16.74
N ASN A 129 6.94 0.34 -16.18
CA ASN A 129 5.92 -0.58 -16.66
C ASN A 129 4.61 -0.61 -15.83
N SER A 130 4.38 0.41 -15.00
CA SER A 130 3.16 0.47 -14.17
C SER A 130 1.88 0.36 -14.98
N ARG A 131 1.87 0.90 -16.21
CA ARG A 131 0.69 0.86 -17.09
C ARG A 131 0.38 -0.55 -17.62
N ALA A 132 1.39 -1.38 -17.89
CA ALA A 132 1.13 -2.75 -18.31
C ALA A 132 0.55 -3.57 -17.16
N ILE A 133 1.05 -3.39 -15.93
CA ILE A 133 0.49 -4.05 -14.75
C ILE A 133 -0.97 -3.65 -14.53
N VAL A 134 -1.29 -2.36 -14.67
CA VAL A 134 -2.68 -1.89 -14.60
C VAL A 134 -3.54 -2.56 -15.66
N ARG A 135 -3.09 -2.59 -16.94
CA ARG A 135 -3.83 -3.24 -18.02
C ARG A 135 -4.05 -4.73 -17.79
N MET A 136 -3.02 -5.45 -17.34
CA MET A 136 -3.11 -6.87 -16.99
C MET A 136 -4.20 -7.14 -15.95
N LEU A 137 -4.40 -6.22 -15.00
CA LEU A 137 -5.43 -6.34 -13.96
C LEU A 137 -6.80 -5.79 -14.37
N ASP A 138 -6.85 -4.87 -15.33
CA ASP A 138 -8.08 -4.26 -15.83
C ASP A 138 -8.73 -5.09 -16.95
N ASP A 139 -7.93 -5.65 -17.85
CA ASP A 139 -8.38 -6.39 -19.03
C ASP A 139 -8.77 -7.84 -18.70
N ASP A 140 -8.24 -8.43 -17.62
CA ASP A 140 -8.51 -9.81 -17.17
C ASP A 140 -9.05 -9.82 -15.72
N GLU A 141 -10.38 -9.89 -15.59
CA GLU A 141 -11.07 -9.96 -14.29
C GLU A 141 -10.65 -11.18 -13.46
N GLU A 142 -10.34 -12.32 -14.09
CA GLU A 142 -9.88 -13.52 -13.38
C GLU A 142 -8.47 -13.32 -12.84
N MET A 143 -7.60 -12.61 -13.58
CA MET A 143 -6.27 -12.23 -13.07
C MET A 143 -6.39 -11.30 -11.87
N LEU A 144 -7.30 -10.33 -11.92
CA LEU A 144 -7.55 -9.44 -10.79
C LEU A 144 -8.05 -10.20 -9.56
N GLU A 145 -9.01 -11.13 -9.74
CA GLU A 145 -9.50 -11.98 -8.66
C GLU A 145 -8.38 -12.83 -8.07
N ARG A 146 -7.54 -13.45 -8.92
CA ARG A 146 -6.36 -14.22 -8.49
C ARG A 146 -5.39 -13.37 -7.67
N VAL A 147 -5.04 -12.17 -8.15
CA VAL A 147 -4.12 -11.27 -7.44
C VAL A 147 -4.72 -10.78 -6.12
N CYS A 148 -6.04 -10.53 -6.06
CA CYS A 148 -6.73 -10.25 -4.81
C CYS A 148 -6.63 -11.43 -3.82
N GLY A 149 -6.86 -12.65 -4.29
CA GLY A 149 -6.67 -13.88 -3.50
C GLY A 149 -5.23 -14.04 -3.00
N PHE A 150 -4.24 -13.81 -3.86
CA PHE A 150 -2.82 -13.85 -3.48
C PHE A 150 -2.49 -12.78 -2.43
N ALA A 151 -2.96 -11.55 -2.61
CA ALA A 151 -2.75 -10.44 -1.68
C ALA A 151 -3.46 -10.64 -0.33
N THR A 152 -4.42 -11.54 -0.24
CA THR A 152 -5.24 -11.72 0.95
C THR A 152 -4.95 -13.01 1.72
N ASP A 153 -4.91 -14.14 1.02
CA ASP A 153 -4.99 -15.47 1.62
C ASP A 153 -3.73 -16.32 1.42
N ALA A 154 -2.76 -15.87 0.61
CA ALA A 154 -1.52 -16.62 0.36
C ALA A 154 -0.53 -16.59 1.54
N ASP A 155 0.54 -17.38 1.42
CA ASP A 155 1.69 -17.35 2.31
C ASP A 155 2.43 -15.99 2.28
N PRO A 156 3.21 -15.63 3.31
CA PRO A 156 3.78 -14.29 3.44
C PRO A 156 4.60 -13.81 2.23
N GLY A 157 5.33 -14.70 1.55
CA GLY A 157 6.16 -14.35 0.41
C GLY A 157 5.33 -13.86 -0.78
N LEU A 158 4.41 -14.72 -1.24
CA LEU A 158 3.49 -14.37 -2.33
C LEU A 158 2.57 -13.21 -1.93
N ARG A 159 2.05 -13.22 -0.71
CA ARG A 159 1.11 -12.21 -0.23
C ARG A 159 1.70 -10.81 -0.21
N CYS A 160 2.96 -10.67 0.20
CA CYS A 160 3.67 -9.40 0.19
C CYS A 160 3.72 -8.80 -1.23
N TYR A 161 4.29 -9.54 -2.19
CA TYR A 161 4.46 -9.02 -3.54
C TYR A 161 3.15 -8.89 -4.31
N ALA A 162 2.18 -9.78 -4.09
CA ALA A 162 0.85 -9.64 -4.66
C ALA A 162 0.12 -8.42 -4.11
N THR A 163 0.26 -8.10 -2.81
CA THR A 163 -0.26 -6.84 -2.24
C THR A 163 0.43 -5.64 -2.92
N GLY A 164 1.72 -5.74 -3.20
CA GLY A 164 2.44 -4.72 -3.98
C GLY A 164 1.88 -4.56 -5.38
N LEU A 165 1.66 -5.63 -6.14
CA LEU A 165 1.07 -5.55 -7.48
C LEU A 165 -0.34 -4.94 -7.44
N LEU A 166 -1.16 -5.37 -6.48
CA LEU A 166 -2.49 -4.81 -6.27
C LEU A 166 -2.42 -3.31 -5.98
N SER A 167 -1.44 -2.86 -5.18
CA SER A 167 -1.26 -1.43 -4.89
C SER A 167 -0.95 -0.59 -6.14
N VAL A 168 -0.31 -1.19 -7.15
CA VAL A 168 -0.05 -0.54 -8.45
C VAL A 168 -1.32 -0.50 -9.28
N GLY A 169 -2.05 -1.63 -9.35
CA GLY A 169 -3.33 -1.73 -10.06
C GLY A 169 -4.37 -0.75 -9.56
N LEU A 170 -4.54 -0.66 -8.24
CA LEU A 170 -5.51 0.21 -7.57
C LEU A 170 -5.28 1.71 -7.79
N ARG A 171 -4.16 2.12 -8.39
CA ARG A 171 -3.94 3.53 -8.79
C ARG A 171 -4.84 3.91 -9.96
N ASP A 172 -5.30 2.93 -10.74
CA ASP A 172 -6.33 3.13 -11.75
C ASP A 172 -7.72 2.92 -11.14
N ARG A 173 -8.64 3.77 -11.56
CA ARG A 173 -10.00 3.82 -11.03
C ARG A 173 -10.79 2.59 -11.44
N SER A 174 -10.59 2.06 -12.65
CA SER A 174 -11.35 0.90 -13.12
C SER A 174 -11.09 -0.34 -12.26
N VAL A 175 -9.82 -0.59 -11.94
CA VAL A 175 -9.40 -1.67 -11.02
C VAL A 175 -9.94 -1.41 -9.62
N ALA A 176 -9.80 -0.19 -9.10
CA ALA A 176 -10.28 0.16 -7.77
C ALA A 176 -11.82 0.00 -7.64
N ASP A 177 -12.59 0.44 -8.63
CA ASP A 177 -14.06 0.30 -8.68
C ASP A 177 -14.48 -1.18 -8.53
N THR A 178 -13.72 -2.12 -9.10
CA THR A 178 -13.98 -3.57 -8.94
C THR A 178 -13.61 -4.08 -7.55
N VAL A 179 -12.41 -3.75 -7.06
CA VAL A 179 -11.87 -4.31 -5.81
C VAL A 179 -12.62 -3.82 -4.57
N VAL A 180 -13.09 -2.57 -4.55
CA VAL A 180 -13.81 -2.02 -3.37
C VAL A 180 -15.13 -2.73 -3.08
N ASN A 181 -15.67 -3.46 -4.07
CA ASN A 181 -16.95 -4.17 -3.97
C ASN A 181 -16.81 -5.62 -3.49
N ASN A 182 -15.59 -6.13 -3.28
CA ASN A 182 -15.35 -7.48 -2.75
C ASN A 182 -14.80 -7.46 -1.30
N ASP A 183 -14.34 -8.61 -0.79
CA ASP A 183 -13.88 -8.75 0.60
C ASP A 183 -12.42 -8.32 0.83
N THR A 184 -11.67 -8.03 -0.24
CA THR A 184 -10.26 -7.63 -0.23
C THR A 184 -10.00 -6.41 0.66
N PRO A 185 -10.75 -5.30 0.58
CA PRO A 185 -10.53 -4.14 1.43
C PRO A 185 -10.66 -4.48 2.92
N VAL A 186 -11.61 -5.35 3.29
CA VAL A 186 -11.82 -5.76 4.69
C VAL A 186 -10.62 -6.56 5.21
N LYS A 187 -10.07 -7.47 4.39
CA LYS A 187 -8.88 -8.25 4.75
C LYS A 187 -7.64 -7.36 4.88
N LEU A 188 -7.48 -6.37 4.00
CA LEU A 188 -6.39 -5.38 4.08
C LEU A 188 -6.50 -4.48 5.32
N LEU A 189 -7.71 -4.01 5.66
CA LEU A 189 -7.96 -3.23 6.88
C LEU A 189 -7.60 -4.02 8.15
N LYS A 190 -8.03 -5.28 8.24
CA LYS A 190 -7.66 -6.19 9.34
C LYS A 190 -6.16 -6.38 9.43
N ARG A 191 -5.47 -6.48 8.29
CA ARG A 191 -4.01 -6.62 8.24
C ARG A 191 -3.30 -5.36 8.72
N ALA A 192 -3.72 -4.17 8.28
CA ALA A 192 -3.18 -2.91 8.77
C ALA A 192 -3.35 -2.78 10.29
N ARG A 193 -4.54 -3.13 10.81
CA ARG A 193 -4.81 -3.15 12.25
C ARG A 193 -3.94 -4.16 13.01
N MET A 194 -3.70 -5.33 12.43
CA MET A 194 -2.80 -6.35 13.00
C MET A 194 -1.37 -5.81 13.12
N TYR A 195 -0.85 -5.11 12.10
CA TYR A 195 0.47 -4.46 12.20
C TYR A 195 0.50 -3.38 13.28
N ALA A 196 -0.51 -2.52 13.36
CA ALA A 196 -0.60 -1.51 14.42
C ALA A 196 -0.63 -2.15 15.82
N THR A 197 -1.28 -3.30 15.97
CA THR A 197 -1.33 -4.05 17.24
C THR A 197 0.05 -4.61 17.63
N LYS A 198 0.89 -4.96 16.64
CA LYS A 198 2.27 -5.44 16.89
C LYS A 198 3.24 -4.31 17.26
N LEU A 199 2.92 -3.05 16.94
CA LEU A 199 3.71 -1.88 17.31
C LEU A 199 3.35 -1.39 18.73
N GLU A 200 3.67 -2.20 19.74
CA GLU A 200 3.15 -1.97 21.11
C GLU A 200 3.57 -0.62 21.70
N LYS A 201 4.80 -0.15 21.43
CA LYS A 201 5.28 1.16 21.95
C LYS A 201 4.52 2.31 21.32
N GLU A 202 4.40 2.31 20.00
CA GLU A 202 3.69 3.31 19.20
C GLU A 202 2.20 3.30 19.53
N ARG A 203 1.61 2.11 19.72
CA ARG A 203 0.21 1.93 20.12
C ARG A 203 -0.06 2.52 21.50
N GLN A 204 0.81 2.27 22.48
CA GLN A 204 0.70 2.88 23.81
C GLN A 204 0.80 4.41 23.75
N GLN A 205 1.70 4.94 22.92
CA GLN A 205 1.81 6.38 22.69
C GLN A 205 0.53 6.95 22.07
N ALA A 206 -0.02 6.29 21.05
CA ALA A 206 -1.27 6.67 20.41
C ALA A 206 -2.45 6.67 21.40
N VAL A 207 -2.63 5.60 22.19
CA VAL A 207 -3.71 5.53 23.19
C VAL A 207 -3.58 6.64 24.22
N LYS A 208 -2.37 6.88 24.74
CA LYS A 208 -2.13 7.95 25.70
C LYS A 208 -2.41 9.32 25.08
N PHE A 209 -1.93 9.56 23.86
CA PHE A 209 -2.15 10.80 23.12
C PHE A 209 -3.63 11.11 22.95
N ILE A 210 -4.41 10.14 22.47
CA ILE A 210 -5.87 10.28 22.28
C ILE A 210 -6.56 10.59 23.61
N GLN A 211 -6.22 9.87 24.69
CA GLN A 211 -6.82 10.09 26.01
C GLN A 211 -6.51 11.48 26.57
N ASP A 212 -5.26 11.93 26.46
CA ASP A 212 -4.84 13.24 26.94
C ASP A 212 -5.51 14.36 26.13
N HIS A 213 -5.65 14.20 24.81
CA HIS A 213 -6.35 15.15 23.95
C HIS A 213 -7.84 15.27 24.32
N LEU A 214 -8.54 14.14 24.52
CA LEU A 214 -9.95 14.13 24.94
C LEU A 214 -10.16 14.79 26.32
N ARG A 215 -9.24 14.59 27.27
CA ARG A 215 -9.26 15.27 28.58
C ARG A 215 -9.10 16.78 28.43
N LEU A 216 -8.19 17.24 27.56
CA LEU A 216 -8.01 18.67 27.31
C LEU A 216 -9.25 19.30 26.64
N ALA A 217 -9.84 18.62 25.66
CA ALA A 217 -11.04 19.09 24.96
C ALA A 217 -12.26 19.24 25.90
N SER A 218 -12.47 18.28 26.82
CA SER A 218 -13.54 18.35 27.83
C SER A 218 -13.31 19.46 28.87
N SER A 219 -12.05 19.72 29.26
CA SER A 219 -11.72 20.80 30.20
C SER A 219 -12.00 22.21 29.63
N ARG A 220 -11.85 22.40 28.32
CA ARG A 220 -12.14 23.67 27.64
C ARG A 220 -13.64 23.98 27.59
N HIS A 221 -14.49 22.97 27.40
CA HIS A 221 -15.95 23.13 27.41
C HIS A 221 -16.52 23.45 28.80
N LYS A 222 -15.86 23.03 29.88
CA LYS A 222 -16.28 23.37 31.25
C LYS A 222 -16.01 24.84 31.62
N LYS A 223 -15.01 25.48 31.02
CA LYS A 223 -14.69 26.91 31.24
C LYS A 223 -15.63 27.88 30.52
N THR A 224 -16.28 27.48 29.43
CA THR A 224 -17.25 28.32 28.70
C THR A 224 -18.66 28.26 29.28
N ALA A 225 -19.02 27.20 30.02
CA ALA A 225 -20.31 27.09 30.71
C ALA A 225 -20.35 27.68 32.14
N GLY A 226 -19.19 28.04 32.71
CA GLY A 226 -19.06 28.50 34.10
C GLY A 226 -18.89 30.02 34.31
N GLY A 227 -18.99 30.82 33.26
CA GLY A 227 -18.76 32.27 33.28
C GLY A 227 -20.02 33.13 33.44
N GLY A 228 -20.94 32.76 34.35
CA GLY A 228 -22.14 33.54 34.66
C GLY A 228 -21.93 34.49 35.84
N GLY A 229 -21.01 35.44 35.71
CA GLY A 229 -20.80 36.50 36.71
C GLY A 229 -21.72 37.69 36.47
N ASN A 230 -22.61 37.95 37.42
CA ASN A 230 -23.51 39.10 37.49
C ASN A 230 -22.87 40.44 37.09
N THR A 231 -23.39 41.08 36.04
CA THR A 231 -23.45 42.55 35.98
C THR A 231 -24.76 42.97 35.32
N SER A 232 -25.63 43.62 36.12
CA SER A 232 -26.88 44.19 35.68
C SER A 232 -26.64 45.46 34.87
N THR A 233 -27.22 45.54 33.68
CA THR A 233 -27.61 46.84 33.08
C THR A 233 -28.92 46.67 32.32
N LYS A 234 -29.92 47.44 32.76
CA LYS A 234 -31.26 47.55 32.22
C LYS A 234 -31.23 48.08 30.78
N ALA A 235 -32.05 47.52 29.89
CA ALA A 235 -32.62 48.26 28.77
C ALA A 235 -33.97 47.67 28.37
N SER A 236 -34.89 48.58 28.07
CA SER A 236 -36.34 48.47 27.97
C SER A 236 -36.88 47.76 26.72
N THR A 237 -37.95 46.99 26.90
CA THR A 237 -38.91 46.57 25.87
C THR A 237 -39.61 47.77 25.22
N PRO A 238 -40.12 47.62 23.99
CA PRO A 238 -41.58 47.61 23.89
C PRO A 238 -42.13 46.50 22.99
N GLN A 239 -43.19 45.86 23.47
CA GLN A 239 -44.09 45.02 22.70
C GLN A 239 -44.95 45.84 21.73
N ARG A 240 -45.29 45.25 20.57
CA ARG A 240 -46.66 45.35 20.05
C ARG A 240 -47.07 44.12 19.23
N SER A 241 -48.15 43.52 19.69
CA SER A 241 -48.97 42.44 19.15
C SER A 241 -49.82 42.84 17.93
N LEU A 242 -50.16 41.90 17.03
CA LEU A 242 -51.54 41.44 16.70
C LEU A 242 -51.67 40.76 15.31
N LYS A 243 -52.05 39.47 15.34
CA LYS A 243 -53.21 38.80 14.70
C LYS A 243 -53.50 38.86 13.16
N ARG A 244 -53.83 37.63 12.67
CA ARG A 244 -54.81 37.21 11.61
C ARG A 244 -54.37 37.38 10.13
N LYS A 245 -54.73 36.55 9.15
CA LYS A 245 -55.59 35.34 9.00
C LYS A 245 -55.40 34.75 7.56
N HIS A 246 -55.63 33.44 7.42
CA HIS A 246 -56.21 32.64 6.29
C HIS A 246 -55.71 32.76 4.84
N SER A 247 -55.37 31.61 4.24
CA SER A 247 -56.22 30.79 3.33
C SER A 247 -55.40 29.57 2.86
N ASP A 248 -55.67 28.33 3.30
CA ASP A 248 -56.65 27.34 2.81
C ASP A 248 -56.50 26.90 1.35
N ILE A 249 -56.39 25.56 1.19
CA ILE A 249 -57.01 24.61 0.22
C ILE A 249 -56.00 23.46 0.02
N ALA A 250 -56.08 22.37 0.80
CA ALA A 250 -56.99 21.22 0.71
C ALA A 250 -56.45 20.08 -0.16
N ASN A 251 -56.18 18.92 0.45
CA ASN A 251 -57.09 17.79 0.26
C ASN A 251 -57.02 16.79 1.42
N ARG A 252 -58.22 16.34 1.79
CA ARG A 252 -58.57 15.44 2.89
C ARG A 252 -58.31 13.97 2.52
N THR A 253 -57.80 13.22 3.49
CA THR A 253 -58.42 12.06 4.21
C THR A 253 -59.86 11.66 3.85
N PRO A 254 -60.49 10.56 4.38
CA PRO A 254 -60.11 9.64 5.49
C PRO A 254 -60.38 8.14 5.09
N ALA A 255 -60.50 7.09 5.91
CA ALA A 255 -60.73 6.91 7.34
C ALA A 255 -60.50 5.43 7.73
N HIS A 256 -60.12 5.23 9.00
CA HIS A 256 -60.61 4.25 10.00
C HIS A 256 -60.82 2.77 9.66
N GLY A 257 -60.52 1.82 10.57
CA GLY A 257 -60.11 1.92 11.98
C GLY A 257 -60.28 0.57 12.71
N ASN A 258 -59.84 0.54 13.97
CA ASN A 258 -60.28 -0.30 15.10
C ASN A 258 -60.21 -1.86 14.96
N ASP A 259 -59.98 -2.70 15.98
CA ASP A 259 -59.74 -2.56 17.42
C ASP A 259 -59.27 -3.93 17.97
N HIS A 260 -58.62 -3.92 19.14
CA HIS A 260 -58.56 -4.86 20.28
C HIS A 260 -58.68 -6.42 20.24
N GLY A 261 -57.89 -7.05 21.15
CA GLY A 261 -58.28 -8.20 22.02
C GLY A 261 -57.34 -9.43 21.94
N GLU A 262 -56.36 -9.63 22.84
CA GLU A 262 -56.37 -10.28 24.17
C GLU A 262 -56.02 -11.80 24.21
N ILE A 263 -55.03 -12.16 25.08
CA ILE A 263 -55.00 -13.30 26.04
C ILE A 263 -54.80 -14.74 25.47
N THR A 264 -53.99 -15.71 25.98
CA THR A 264 -53.06 -15.96 27.12
C THR A 264 -52.39 -17.35 26.94
N ASP A 265 -51.23 -17.58 27.62
CA ASP A 265 -50.74 -18.79 28.33
C ASP A 265 -50.82 -20.20 27.68
N ALA A 266 -49.92 -21.17 27.89
CA ALA A 266 -48.73 -21.37 28.72
C ALA A 266 -48.03 -22.66 28.21
N THR A 267 -46.75 -22.87 28.54
CA THR A 267 -46.21 -24.02 29.29
C THR A 267 -44.71 -24.22 29.06
N ALA A 268 -44.02 -24.45 30.18
CA ALA A 268 -42.60 -24.76 30.29
C ALA A 268 -42.30 -26.21 29.88
N SER A 269 -41.09 -26.47 29.39
CA SER A 269 -40.35 -27.71 29.60
C SER A 269 -38.84 -27.48 29.41
N MET A 270 -38.10 -28.19 30.24
CA MET A 270 -36.68 -28.13 30.57
C MET A 270 -35.87 -29.06 29.65
N GLU A 271 -34.53 -29.05 29.81
CA GLU A 271 -33.54 -30.04 29.29
C GLU A 271 -33.12 -29.84 27.82
N THR A 272 -31.85 -29.93 27.39
CA THR A 272 -30.56 -30.26 28.03
C THR A 272 -29.43 -29.76 27.10
N GLU A 273 -28.30 -29.41 27.70
CA GLU A 273 -27.03 -29.11 27.02
C GLU A 273 -26.42 -30.41 26.48
N GLU A 274 -25.97 -30.40 25.23
CA GLU A 274 -25.02 -31.40 24.71
C GLU A 274 -23.85 -30.66 24.05
N GLU A 275 -22.71 -30.75 24.74
CA GLU A 275 -21.37 -30.42 24.27
C GLU A 275 -20.87 -31.57 23.38
N GLU A 276 -20.33 -31.26 22.20
CA GLU A 276 -19.43 -32.17 21.49
C GLU A 276 -18.02 -31.56 21.45
N GLU A 277 -17.12 -32.20 22.20
CA GLU A 277 -15.66 -32.07 22.15
C GLU A 277 -15.09 -32.70 20.88
N GLU A 278 -14.06 -32.06 20.29
CA GLU A 278 -13.00 -32.70 19.50
C GLU A 278 -11.75 -31.79 19.54
N PRO A 279 -10.52 -32.33 19.40
CA PRO A 279 -9.57 -32.34 20.51
C PRO A 279 -8.37 -31.39 20.35
N ALA A 280 -7.76 -31.12 21.50
CA ALA A 280 -6.54 -30.34 21.66
C ALA A 280 -5.32 -30.99 20.98
N ALA A 281 -4.66 -30.24 20.10
CA ALA A 281 -3.25 -30.41 19.80
C ALA A 281 -2.48 -29.21 20.35
N THR A 282 -1.80 -29.44 21.48
CA THR A 282 -0.85 -28.53 22.11
C THR A 282 0.35 -28.27 21.21
N VAL A 283 0.56 -27.02 20.80
CA VAL A 283 1.88 -26.53 20.42
C VAL A 283 2.21 -25.30 21.28
N THR A 284 3.00 -25.56 22.31
CA THR A 284 3.65 -24.56 23.15
C THR A 284 4.66 -23.78 22.29
N MET A 285 4.33 -22.56 21.89
CA MET A 285 5.33 -21.59 21.44
C MET A 285 5.41 -20.43 22.43
N GLN A 286 6.19 -20.67 23.48
CA GLN A 286 6.69 -19.66 24.38
C GLN A 286 8.11 -19.32 23.92
N GLN A 287 8.25 -18.34 23.03
CA GLN A 287 9.52 -17.65 22.82
C GLN A 287 9.28 -16.15 22.90
N SER A 288 9.60 -15.65 24.09
CA SER A 288 9.78 -14.26 24.45
C SER A 288 10.80 -13.59 23.52
N TRP A 289 10.44 -12.42 23.00
CA TRP A 289 11.32 -11.55 22.23
C TRP A 289 12.32 -10.82 23.16
N PRO A 290 13.63 -10.88 22.89
CA PRO A 290 14.57 -9.88 23.39
C PRO A 290 14.78 -8.83 22.29
N ILE A 291 14.03 -7.73 22.32
CA ILE A 291 14.45 -6.51 21.62
C ILE A 291 15.42 -5.80 22.56
N SER A 292 16.69 -6.18 22.49
CA SER A 292 17.78 -5.34 23.00
C SER A 292 18.21 -4.40 21.88
N GLY A 293 18.30 -3.11 22.20
CA GLY A 293 18.71 -2.08 21.27
C GLY A 293 20.16 -2.25 20.83
N GLY A 294 20.37 -2.16 19.52
CA GLY A 294 21.66 -1.85 18.91
C GLY A 294 21.40 -0.78 17.88
N ASP A 295 21.89 0.43 18.15
CA ASP A 295 22.11 1.44 17.13
C ASP A 295 23.21 0.88 16.22
N GLU A 296 22.87 0.57 14.97
CA GLU A 296 23.86 0.36 13.93
C GLU A 296 23.65 1.41 12.85
N ASP A 297 24.49 2.43 12.92
CA ASP A 297 24.79 3.37 11.85
C ASP A 297 25.18 2.58 10.59
N VAL A 298 24.25 2.44 9.64
CA VAL A 298 24.56 1.99 8.28
C VAL A 298 24.95 3.22 7.45
N LEU A 299 26.13 3.78 7.77
CA LEU A 299 26.88 4.65 6.85
C LEU A 299 28.21 3.96 6.53
N GLY A 300 28.10 2.90 5.72
CA GLY A 300 29.23 2.30 5.04
C GLY A 300 29.64 3.19 3.88
N ALA A 301 30.71 3.95 4.06
CA ALA A 301 31.49 4.49 2.96
C ALA A 301 32.01 3.32 2.11
N PHE A 302 31.70 3.33 0.81
CA PHE A 302 32.37 2.48 -0.16
C PHE A 302 32.95 3.35 -1.27
N GLU A 303 34.26 3.17 -1.44
CA GLU A 303 35.04 3.62 -2.58
C GLU A 303 34.69 2.82 -3.84
N ASP A 304 34.59 3.56 -4.94
CA ASP A 304 34.88 3.23 -6.34
C ASP A 304 34.33 1.94 -7.00
N GLY A 305 33.33 2.14 -7.88
CA GLY A 305 33.28 1.55 -9.23
C GLY A 305 33.10 0.04 -9.45
N SER A 306 33.07 -0.79 -8.41
CA SER A 306 32.90 -2.25 -8.61
C SER A 306 31.44 -2.60 -8.89
N ILE A 307 31.14 -3.08 -10.09
CA ILE A 307 29.86 -3.70 -10.47
C ILE A 307 29.66 -4.92 -9.56
N VAL A 308 28.76 -4.83 -8.57
CA VAL A 308 28.39 -5.97 -7.73
C VAL A 308 27.47 -6.87 -8.54
N MET A 309 27.84 -8.15 -8.68
CA MET A 309 27.01 -9.15 -9.33
C MET A 309 26.14 -9.85 -8.29
N PRO A 310 24.81 -9.95 -8.52
CA PRO A 310 23.95 -10.82 -7.73
C PRO A 310 24.54 -12.23 -7.62
N SER A 311 24.76 -12.68 -6.38
CA SER A 311 25.31 -14.00 -6.02
C SER A 311 24.27 -15.10 -6.24
N PRO A 312 24.60 -16.29 -6.76
CA PRO A 312 23.65 -17.38 -6.97
C PRO A 312 23.03 -18.00 -5.71
N GLU A 313 23.35 -17.50 -4.50
CA GLU A 313 22.84 -18.02 -3.23
C GLU A 313 21.72 -17.13 -2.67
N HIS A 314 20.51 -17.69 -2.56
CA HIS A 314 19.31 -17.12 -1.88
C HIS A 314 19.01 -15.64 -2.19
N HIS A 315 18.30 -15.41 -3.30
CA HIS A 315 17.79 -14.09 -3.68
C HIS A 315 16.47 -13.71 -2.98
N GLU A 316 16.03 -14.40 -1.94
CA GLU A 316 14.78 -14.08 -1.24
C GLU A 316 15.00 -12.94 -0.21
N GLU A 317 14.01 -12.05 -0.07
CA GLU A 317 14.09 -10.95 0.91
C GLU A 317 14.09 -11.47 2.35
N ASP A 318 14.87 -10.80 3.20
CA ASP A 318 14.85 -11.05 4.64
C ASP A 318 13.44 -10.89 5.21
N PHE A 319 13.04 -11.77 6.14
CA PHE A 319 11.69 -11.78 6.73
C PHE A 319 11.26 -10.41 7.28
N LYS A 320 12.19 -9.66 7.91
CA LYS A 320 11.92 -8.32 8.44
C LYS A 320 11.60 -7.31 7.32
N ARG A 321 12.32 -7.38 6.19
CA ARG A 321 12.10 -6.52 5.03
C ARG A 321 10.79 -6.88 4.33
N LEU A 322 10.50 -8.17 4.17
CA LEU A 322 9.23 -8.65 3.63
C LEU A 322 8.03 -8.14 4.43
N VAL A 323 8.09 -8.24 5.77
CA VAL A 323 7.03 -7.73 6.66
C VAL A 323 6.86 -6.21 6.53
N MET A 324 7.96 -5.46 6.41
CA MET A 324 7.90 -4.02 6.21
C MET A 324 7.26 -3.67 4.85
N LEU A 325 7.68 -4.33 3.77
CA LEU A 325 7.12 -4.15 2.44
C LEU A 325 5.62 -4.46 2.41
N GLU A 326 5.20 -5.58 3.00
CA GLU A 326 3.78 -5.95 3.07
C GLU A 326 2.95 -4.89 3.81
N LEU A 327 3.47 -4.31 4.89
CA LEU A 327 2.82 -3.19 5.57
C LEU A 327 2.69 -1.98 4.64
N LEU A 328 3.77 -1.54 3.99
CA LEU A 328 3.75 -0.37 3.11
C LEU A 328 2.77 -0.55 1.94
N TYR A 329 2.82 -1.71 1.27
CA TYR A 329 1.87 -2.03 0.20
C TYR A 329 0.43 -2.12 0.69
N THR A 330 0.19 -2.65 1.90
CA THR A 330 -1.15 -2.65 2.51
C THR A 330 -1.67 -1.23 2.70
N LEU A 331 -0.82 -0.31 3.17
CA LEU A 331 -1.19 1.10 3.33
C LEU A 331 -1.46 1.77 1.98
N ASP A 332 -0.67 1.48 0.96
CA ASP A 332 -0.89 2.01 -0.40
C ASP A 332 -2.22 1.51 -1.00
N CYS A 333 -2.52 0.22 -0.88
CA CYS A 333 -3.82 -0.32 -1.34
C CYS A 333 -4.99 0.39 -0.65
N LEU A 334 -4.92 0.54 0.68
CA LEU A 334 -5.96 1.22 1.44
C LEU A 334 -6.04 2.71 1.11
N GLY A 335 -4.91 3.35 0.79
CA GLY A 335 -4.84 4.74 0.35
C GLY A 335 -5.55 4.93 -0.98
N SER A 336 -5.23 4.11 -1.99
CA SER A 336 -5.84 4.17 -3.31
C SER A 336 -7.36 3.98 -3.28
N MET A 337 -7.86 3.16 -2.35
CA MET A 337 -9.31 2.95 -2.15
C MET A 337 -9.94 3.92 -1.14
N GLY A 338 -9.16 4.76 -0.47
CA GLY A 338 -9.59 5.50 0.71
C GLY A 338 -10.71 6.51 0.48
N GLU A 339 -10.92 6.95 -0.76
CA GLU A 339 -11.97 7.91 -1.14
C GLU A 339 -13.34 7.24 -1.38
N TYR A 340 -13.36 5.91 -1.53
CA TYR A 340 -14.56 5.15 -1.82
C TYR A 340 -15.49 5.05 -0.60
N LEU A 341 -16.81 5.08 -0.82
CA LEU A 341 -17.79 5.00 0.27
C LEU A 341 -17.90 3.57 0.80
N GLU A 342 -17.66 2.59 -0.06
CA GLU A 342 -17.73 1.15 0.18
C GLU A 342 -16.72 0.72 1.27
N ILE A 343 -15.51 1.30 1.27
CA ILE A 343 -14.48 0.97 2.25
C ILE A 343 -14.70 1.65 3.61
N PHE A 344 -15.46 2.74 3.65
CA PHE A 344 -15.48 3.62 4.82
C PHE A 344 -16.12 2.96 6.06
N ALA A 345 -17.28 2.31 5.89
CA ALA A 345 -17.94 1.62 7.00
C ALA A 345 -17.09 0.45 7.55
N PRO A 346 -16.51 -0.43 6.71
CA PRO A 346 -15.51 -1.41 7.15
C PRO A 346 -14.31 -0.80 7.87
N ALA A 347 -13.75 0.31 7.36
CA ALA A 347 -12.59 0.95 7.95
C ALA A 347 -12.86 1.46 9.38
N LEU A 348 -14.03 2.06 9.62
CA LEU A 348 -14.43 2.44 10.98
C LEU A 348 -14.58 1.23 11.91
N LYS A 349 -15.11 0.10 11.40
CA LYS A 349 -15.27 -1.13 12.17
C LYS A 349 -13.92 -1.71 12.60
N GLU A 350 -12.90 -1.60 11.76
CA GLU A 350 -11.53 -2.04 12.03
C GLU A 350 -10.63 -0.97 12.68
N ASP A 351 -11.21 0.06 13.30
CA ASP A 351 -10.48 1.11 14.03
C ASP A 351 -9.37 1.77 13.18
N ILE A 352 -9.74 2.24 11.99
CA ILE A 352 -8.81 2.95 11.10
C ILE A 352 -8.21 4.21 11.77
N ILE A 353 -8.94 4.88 12.67
CA ILE A 353 -8.47 6.07 13.39
C ILE A 353 -7.34 5.71 14.34
N GLY A 354 -7.53 4.71 15.21
CA GLY A 354 -6.48 4.22 16.11
C GLY A 354 -5.28 3.66 15.34
N THR A 355 -5.52 2.98 14.23
CA THR A 355 -4.49 2.45 13.33
C THR A 355 -3.63 3.58 12.74
N VAL A 356 -4.25 4.61 12.16
CA VAL A 356 -3.56 5.79 11.62
C VAL A 356 -2.74 6.50 12.70
N ILE A 357 -3.33 6.81 13.85
CA ILE A 357 -2.62 7.51 14.92
C ILE A 357 -1.45 6.66 15.45
N THR A 358 -1.60 5.34 15.52
CA THR A 358 -0.50 4.42 15.87
C THR A 358 0.65 4.51 14.88
N PHE A 359 0.38 4.44 13.58
CA PHE A 359 1.44 4.54 12.57
C PHE A 359 2.08 5.92 12.46
N LEU A 360 1.35 6.99 12.76
CA LEU A 360 1.93 8.35 12.85
C LEU A 360 2.94 8.51 14.01
N HIS A 361 2.91 7.62 15.01
CA HIS A 361 3.94 7.56 16.06
C HIS A 361 5.16 6.70 15.67
N SER A 362 5.14 6.05 14.51
CA SER A 362 6.26 5.24 14.03
C SER A 362 7.53 6.08 13.90
N LYS A 363 8.68 5.47 14.20
CA LYS A 363 9.99 6.08 13.92
C LYS A 363 10.44 5.88 12.48
N ASN A 364 9.75 5.04 11.71
CA ASN A 364 10.09 4.75 10.34
C ASN A 364 9.45 5.79 9.40
N PRO A 365 10.25 6.63 8.69
CA PRO A 365 9.72 7.66 7.81
C PRO A 365 8.86 7.12 6.67
N ALA A 366 9.14 5.91 6.17
CA ALA A 366 8.32 5.29 5.12
C ALA A 366 6.92 4.98 5.64
N VAL A 367 6.80 4.42 6.85
CA VAL A 367 5.49 4.15 7.48
C VAL A 367 4.72 5.45 7.71
N ILE A 368 5.38 6.50 8.21
CA ILE A 368 4.75 7.82 8.36
C ILE A 368 4.27 8.32 7.00
N SER A 369 5.12 8.32 5.97
CA SER A 369 4.78 8.82 4.63
C SER A 369 3.57 8.10 4.03
N HIS A 370 3.54 6.76 4.06
CA HIS A 370 2.40 5.99 3.53
C HIS A 370 1.14 6.21 4.36
N THR A 371 1.27 6.37 5.68
CA THR A 371 0.15 6.71 6.57
C THR A 371 -0.40 8.11 6.28
N MET A 372 0.45 9.09 5.96
CA MET A 372 0.03 10.43 5.56
C MET A 372 -0.78 10.37 4.25
N THR A 373 -0.29 9.61 3.26
CA THR A 373 -1.02 9.38 2.00
C THR A 373 -2.38 8.74 2.28
N LEU A 374 -2.42 7.60 3.00
CA LEU A 374 -3.66 6.95 3.43
C LEU A 374 -4.62 7.95 4.10
N THR A 375 -4.12 8.73 5.07
CA THR A 375 -4.91 9.71 5.80
C THR A 375 -5.52 10.74 4.86
N SER A 376 -4.73 11.24 3.88
CA SER A 376 -5.19 12.24 2.91
C SER A 376 -6.39 11.78 2.07
N HIS A 377 -6.41 10.52 1.64
CA HIS A 377 -7.54 9.95 0.91
C HIS A 377 -8.77 9.76 1.82
N PHE A 378 -8.57 9.26 3.04
CA PHE A 378 -9.68 9.10 4.00
C PHE A 378 -10.28 10.42 4.48
N LEU A 379 -9.56 11.55 4.38
CA LEU A 379 -10.08 12.88 4.69
C LEU A 379 -11.22 13.32 3.75
N ALA A 380 -11.43 12.64 2.62
CA ALA A 380 -12.63 12.80 1.79
C ALA A 380 -13.92 12.46 2.57
N HIS A 381 -13.84 11.58 3.57
CA HIS A 381 -14.98 11.18 4.40
C HIS A 381 -15.18 12.12 5.57
N LYS A 382 -16.24 12.92 5.54
CA LYS A 382 -16.60 13.86 6.61
C LYS A 382 -16.52 13.23 8.01
N LYS A 383 -17.07 12.03 8.20
CA LYS A 383 -17.08 11.35 9.50
C LYS A 383 -15.67 10.88 9.93
N PHE A 384 -14.82 10.45 8.99
CA PHE A 384 -13.41 10.16 9.30
C PHE A 384 -12.71 11.44 9.80
N SER A 385 -12.86 12.54 9.08
CA SER A 385 -12.20 13.81 9.39
C SER A 385 -12.60 14.36 10.77
N PHE A 386 -13.89 14.26 11.14
CA PHE A 386 -14.32 14.62 12.50
C PHE A 386 -13.75 13.68 13.56
N SER A 387 -13.84 12.36 13.37
CA SER A 387 -13.28 11.40 14.33
C SER A 387 -11.77 11.57 14.51
N LEU A 388 -11.04 11.84 13.43
CA LEU A 388 -9.60 12.10 13.48
C LEU A 388 -9.30 13.39 14.25
N ALA A 389 -10.07 14.46 14.02
CA ALA A 389 -9.94 15.72 14.75
C ALA A 389 -10.25 15.55 16.25
N GLU A 390 -11.32 14.83 16.60
CA GLU A 390 -11.67 14.54 17.99
C GLU A 390 -10.61 13.70 18.71
N ALA A 391 -9.94 12.80 17.99
CA ALA A 391 -8.83 12.01 18.50
C ALA A 391 -7.49 12.78 18.57
N GLY A 392 -7.47 14.07 18.19
CA GLY A 392 -6.27 14.90 18.17
C GLY A 392 -5.33 14.64 16.98
N GLY A 393 -5.75 13.84 16.00
CA GLY A 393 -4.93 13.47 14.86
C GLY A 393 -4.46 14.68 14.04
N VAL A 394 -5.29 15.74 13.94
CA VAL A 394 -4.91 16.99 13.25
C VAL A 394 -3.68 17.65 13.90
N ASP A 395 -3.65 17.74 15.23
CA ASP A 395 -2.50 18.32 15.96
C ASP A 395 -1.23 17.48 15.77
N LEU A 396 -1.38 16.14 15.73
CA LEU A 396 -0.27 15.21 15.47
C LEU A 396 0.29 15.40 14.06
N LEU A 397 -0.58 15.49 13.04
CA LEU A 397 -0.19 15.76 11.65
C LEU A 397 0.58 17.08 11.53
N PHE A 398 0.10 18.16 12.17
CA PHE A 398 0.81 19.44 12.19
C PHE A 398 2.18 19.33 12.86
N THR A 399 2.28 18.60 13.97
CA THR A 399 3.55 18.39 14.68
C THR A 399 4.56 17.68 13.77
N LEU A 400 4.13 16.63 13.06
CA LEU A 400 4.98 15.89 12.13
C LEU A 400 5.41 16.75 10.94
N LEU A 401 4.48 17.49 10.33
CA LEU A 401 4.80 18.41 9.23
C LEU A 401 5.78 19.50 9.67
N SER A 402 5.63 20.02 10.88
CA SER A 402 6.54 21.03 11.43
C SER A 402 7.94 20.50 11.76
N ALA A 403 8.08 19.18 11.95
CA ALA A 403 9.39 18.55 12.14
C ALA A 403 10.11 18.25 10.82
N LEU A 404 9.39 18.27 9.68
CA LEU A 404 9.91 18.01 8.34
C LEU A 404 10.27 19.29 7.58
N LEU A 405 9.72 20.43 7.98
CA LEU A 405 10.02 21.78 7.47
C LEU A 405 11.13 22.43 8.31
#